data_AF-A0A1I4HUG4-F1
#
_entry.id   AF-A0A1I4HUG4-F1
#
_cell.length_a   1.000
_cell.length_b   1.000
_cell.length_c   1.000
_cell.angle_alpha   90.00
_cell.angle_beta   90.00
_cell.angle_gamma   90.00
#
_symmetry.space_group_name_H-M   'P 1'
#
loop_
_entity.id
_entity.type
_entity.pdbx_description
1 polymer ?
#
loop_
_entity_poly.entity_id
_entity_poly.type
_entity_poly.pdbx_seq_one_letter_code
_entity_poly.pdbx_strand_id
1 'polypeptide(L)'
;MDDEFDSVADRQKVTQARVHSELTATARERVCQQTLDPLNVFISNPLSGSAIPPTLIGRAISRTYENTGYSALEPHLVIETPEAHKTFPADQSIPSKEVNEIKSHREIVENADTITVLAYLEHLITFVRHSREHKWDQIVSHGVLRSREKRVPQLVKRINTALETEGVLWKLTNDNQGFNFRPIGSELLEESDKEFSRITEDQRWKSVVSPYESAFELYKDRQYTYQIPEKLYNSIEELARTIVVDLEGWEDNREMNLQKYLNSMRDNGLFEPNNIMYAELNDLISSMEKAFQKSGAHRKNRHQEIGREYSTLLLHQISAYLTYIIRMYENKYDTD
;
A
#
# COMPACT_ATOMS: atom_id res chain seq x y z
N MET A 1 8.26 -27.63 -23.11
CA MET A 1 7.84 -26.98 -24.35
C MET A 1 6.37 -26.67 -24.16
N ASP A 2 6.11 -25.70 -23.30
CA ASP A 2 6.20 -24.26 -23.54
C ASP A 2 4.78 -23.84 -23.85
N ASP A 3 4.10 -23.34 -22.82
CA ASP A 3 3.01 -22.37 -22.87
C ASP A 3 2.37 -22.31 -21.47
N GLU A 4 2.98 -21.58 -20.54
CA GLU A 4 2.32 -21.22 -19.28
C GLU A 4 2.59 -19.78 -18.84
N PHE A 5 2.77 -18.83 -19.77
CA PHE A 5 2.75 -17.39 -19.43
C PHE A 5 2.30 -16.56 -20.64
N ASP A 6 0.98 -16.53 -20.86
CA ASP A 6 0.35 -15.97 -22.07
C ASP A 6 0.05 -14.45 -22.00
N SER A 7 0.38 -13.76 -20.90
CA SER A 7 0.18 -12.31 -20.83
C SER A 7 1.35 -11.54 -20.22
N VAL A 8 1.61 -10.35 -20.76
CA VAL A 8 2.55 -9.36 -20.20
C VAL A 8 2.13 -8.95 -18.79
N ALA A 9 0.83 -9.05 -18.46
CA ALA A 9 0.30 -8.78 -17.12
C ALA A 9 0.73 -9.85 -16.10
N ASP A 10 0.87 -11.12 -16.50
CA ASP A 10 1.36 -12.18 -15.62
C ASP A 10 2.86 -12.03 -15.35
N ARG A 11 3.63 -11.55 -16.33
CA ARG A 11 5.07 -11.27 -16.16
C ARG A 11 5.37 -10.02 -15.33
N GLN A 12 4.45 -9.06 -15.25
CA GLN A 12 4.57 -7.89 -14.36
C GLN A 12 4.18 -8.18 -12.90
N LYS A 13 3.43 -9.27 -12.65
CA LYS A 13 3.13 -9.77 -11.29
C LYS A 13 4.27 -10.57 -10.67
N VAL A 14 5.25 -10.97 -11.48
CA VAL A 14 6.48 -11.60 -10.99
C VAL A 14 7.39 -10.52 -10.42
N THR A 15 7.74 -10.67 -9.14
CA THR A 15 8.76 -9.90 -8.38
C THR A 15 8.53 -8.41 -8.13
N GLN A 16 7.30 -7.98 -7.87
CA GLN A 16 7.10 -6.75 -7.09
C GLN A 16 6.90 -7.09 -5.61
N ALA A 17 7.57 -6.34 -4.72
CA ALA A 17 7.34 -6.45 -3.28
C ALA A 17 5.83 -6.31 -3.02
N ARG A 18 5.24 -7.24 -2.29
CA ARG A 18 3.78 -7.28 -2.06
C ARG A 18 3.28 -6.03 -1.31
N VAL A 19 4.18 -5.39 -0.59
CA VAL A 19 3.96 -4.11 0.06
C VAL A 19 5.12 -3.16 -0.22
N HIS A 20 4.81 -1.86 -0.20
CA HIS A 20 5.77 -0.82 -0.53
C HIS A 20 5.78 0.28 0.53
N SER A 21 6.95 0.57 1.07
CA SER A 21 7.24 1.81 1.81
C SER A 21 7.29 3.00 0.85
N GLU A 22 7.80 2.78 -0.36
CA GLU A 22 7.81 3.75 -1.46
C GLU A 22 6.48 3.78 -2.22
N LEU A 23 6.12 4.94 -2.77
CA LEU A 23 4.97 5.06 -3.66
C LEU A 23 5.25 4.39 -5.01
N THR A 24 4.44 3.39 -5.37
CA THR A 24 4.51 2.74 -6.69
C THR A 24 4.13 3.72 -7.81
N ALA A 25 4.57 3.45 -9.05
CA ALA A 25 4.22 4.28 -10.20
C ALA A 25 2.69 4.39 -10.40
N THR A 26 1.98 3.27 -10.28
CA THR A 26 0.51 3.22 -10.36
C THR A 26 -0.15 4.01 -9.23
N ALA A 27 0.38 3.93 -8.00
CA ALA A 27 -0.12 4.71 -6.88
C ALA A 27 0.06 6.22 -7.14
N ARG A 28 1.23 6.62 -7.63
CA ARG A 28 1.55 8.02 -7.98
C ARG A 28 0.60 8.56 -9.04
N GLU A 29 0.42 7.83 -10.14
CA GLU A 29 -0.50 8.23 -11.21
C GLU A 29 -1.92 8.43 -10.67
N ARG A 30 -2.44 7.46 -9.92
CA ARG A 30 -3.81 7.50 -9.38
C ARG A 30 -3.97 8.62 -8.35
N VAL A 31 -3.00 8.83 -7.48
CA VAL A 31 -3.02 9.92 -6.51
C VAL A 31 -2.92 11.28 -7.21
N CYS A 32 -2.10 11.40 -8.25
CA CYS A 32 -1.99 12.61 -9.07
C CYS A 32 -3.34 12.96 -9.73
N GLN A 33 -3.97 11.99 -10.40
CA GLN A 33 -5.28 12.18 -11.01
C GLN A 33 -6.34 12.62 -9.99
N GLN A 34 -6.36 11.99 -8.80
CA GLN A 34 -7.31 12.32 -7.74
C GLN A 34 -7.09 13.70 -7.12
N THR A 35 -5.86 14.22 -7.17
CA THR A 35 -5.48 15.50 -6.54
C THR A 35 -5.47 16.67 -7.52
N LEU A 36 -5.47 16.39 -8.83
CA LEU A 36 -5.83 17.34 -9.89
C LEU A 36 -7.32 17.66 -9.94
N ASP A 37 -8.17 16.74 -9.46
CA ASP A 37 -9.60 16.98 -9.20
C ASP A 37 -10.00 16.55 -7.78
N PRO A 38 -9.51 17.29 -6.77
CA PRO A 38 -9.64 16.89 -5.37
C PRO A 38 -11.10 16.95 -4.89
N LEU A 39 -11.93 17.77 -5.55
CA LEU A 39 -13.32 17.94 -5.20
C LEU A 39 -14.28 17.20 -6.14
N ASN A 40 -13.83 16.58 -7.24
CA ASN A 40 -14.69 15.96 -8.25
C ASN A 40 -15.68 16.98 -8.87
N VAL A 41 -15.15 18.10 -9.36
CA VAL A 41 -15.95 19.23 -9.87
C VAL A 41 -16.02 19.20 -11.40
N PHE A 42 -17.19 19.55 -11.95
CA PHE A 42 -17.34 19.70 -13.39
C PHE A 42 -16.64 20.98 -13.86
N ILE A 43 -15.61 20.82 -14.66
CA ILE A 43 -14.81 21.92 -15.21
C ILE A 43 -15.65 22.67 -16.25
N SER A 44 -15.81 23.98 -16.04
CA SER A 44 -16.52 24.86 -16.98
C SER A 44 -15.69 25.20 -18.21
N ASN A 45 -14.37 25.26 -18.05
CA ASN A 45 -13.42 25.70 -19.05
C ASN A 45 -12.38 24.60 -19.33
N PRO A 46 -12.46 23.90 -20.48
CA PRO A 46 -11.53 22.82 -20.81
C PRO A 46 -10.06 23.27 -20.96
N LEU A 47 -9.79 24.59 -21.01
CA LEU A 47 -8.44 25.14 -21.09
C LEU A 47 -7.67 25.09 -19.76
N SER A 48 -8.31 24.84 -18.61
CA SER A 48 -7.63 24.88 -17.31
C SER A 48 -6.77 23.66 -17.01
N GLY A 49 -6.90 22.55 -17.76
CA GLY A 49 -6.08 21.32 -17.62
C GLY A 49 -6.16 20.61 -16.26
N SER A 50 -6.87 21.18 -15.29
CA SER A 50 -7.07 20.68 -13.93
C SER A 50 -8.31 21.32 -13.31
N ALA A 51 -8.89 20.64 -12.32
CA ALA A 51 -10.03 21.11 -11.55
C ALA A 51 -9.63 21.80 -10.25
N ILE A 52 -8.32 21.86 -9.93
CA ILE A 52 -7.76 22.52 -8.74
C ILE A 52 -7.19 23.91 -9.11
N PRO A 53 -7.46 24.96 -8.31
CA PRO A 53 -6.86 26.27 -8.55
C PRO A 53 -5.32 26.25 -8.44
N PRO A 54 -4.56 26.78 -9.43
CA PRO A 54 -3.10 26.86 -9.40
C PRO A 54 -2.55 27.52 -8.13
N THR A 55 -3.25 28.54 -7.62
CA THR A 55 -2.87 29.23 -6.37
C THR A 55 -2.88 28.33 -5.12
N LEU A 56 -3.63 27.22 -5.12
CA LEU A 56 -3.58 26.24 -4.03
C LEU A 56 -2.39 25.31 -4.18
N ILE A 57 -2.06 24.92 -5.41
CA ILE A 57 -0.84 24.17 -5.72
C ILE A 57 0.40 24.98 -5.32
N GLY A 58 0.50 26.25 -5.74
CA GLY A 58 1.64 27.10 -5.41
C GLY A 58 1.83 27.29 -3.90
N ARG A 59 0.72 27.35 -3.13
CA ARG A 59 0.78 27.38 -1.65
C ARG A 59 1.26 26.05 -1.06
N ALA A 60 0.79 24.93 -1.60
CA ALA A 60 1.24 23.61 -1.19
C ALA A 60 2.75 23.48 -1.44
N ILE A 61 3.21 23.79 -2.65
CA ILE A 61 4.64 23.82 -3.02
C ILE A 61 5.44 24.68 -2.03
N SER A 62 5.00 25.92 -1.79
CA SER A 62 5.69 26.84 -0.88
C SER A 62 5.77 26.30 0.56
N ARG A 63 4.71 25.63 1.03
CA ARG A 63 4.70 25.04 2.38
C ARG A 63 5.57 23.80 2.47
N THR A 64 5.60 22.97 1.43
CA THR A 64 6.50 21.81 1.37
C THR A 64 7.96 22.27 1.30
N TYR A 65 8.23 23.38 0.61
CA TYR A 65 9.55 24.03 0.61
C TYR A 65 10.05 24.35 2.02
N GLU A 66 9.19 24.93 2.86
CA GLU A 66 9.53 25.28 4.25
C GLU A 66 9.82 24.04 5.12
N ASN A 67 9.17 22.91 4.83
CA ASN A 67 9.22 21.71 5.66
C ASN A 67 10.28 20.69 5.25
N THR A 68 10.51 20.49 3.95
CA THR A 68 11.42 19.44 3.42
C THR A 68 12.78 20.00 2.99
N GLY A 69 12.90 21.32 2.85
CA GLY A 69 14.12 21.99 2.41
C GLY A 69 14.18 22.15 0.88
N TYR A 70 14.93 23.18 0.44
CA TYR A 70 14.94 23.63 -0.95
C TYR A 70 15.38 22.57 -1.97
N SER A 71 16.35 21.71 -1.61
CA SER A 71 16.97 20.76 -2.53
C SER A 71 16.04 19.64 -2.99
N ALA A 72 14.97 19.34 -2.26
CA ALA A 72 14.10 18.21 -2.56
C ALA A 72 13.03 18.52 -3.63
N LEU A 73 12.57 19.78 -3.71
CA LEU A 73 11.46 20.19 -4.59
C LEU A 73 11.91 20.91 -5.86
N GLU A 74 13.02 21.63 -5.80
CA GLU A 74 13.51 22.47 -6.89
C GLU A 74 13.72 21.72 -8.23
N PRO A 75 14.20 20.47 -8.26
CA PRO A 75 14.31 19.70 -9.51
C PRO A 75 12.96 19.41 -10.19
N HIS A 76 11.86 19.46 -9.43
CA HIS A 76 10.52 19.09 -9.88
C HIS A 76 9.65 20.31 -10.23
N LEU A 77 10.19 21.52 -10.12
CA LEU A 77 9.48 22.72 -10.53
C LEU A 77 9.59 22.92 -12.04
N VAL A 78 8.44 22.97 -12.70
CA VAL A 78 8.36 23.26 -14.13
C VAL A 78 8.24 24.76 -14.32
N ILE A 79 9.33 25.37 -14.78
CA ILE A 79 9.39 26.80 -15.09
C ILE A 79 8.96 27.00 -16.53
N GLU A 80 7.93 27.83 -16.75
CA GLU A 80 7.59 28.27 -18.10
C GLU A 80 8.57 29.37 -18.51
N THR A 81 9.34 29.09 -19.55
CA THR A 81 10.01 30.16 -20.29
C THR A 81 8.95 30.84 -21.15
N PRO A 82 8.83 32.17 -21.11
CA PRO A 82 7.93 32.86 -22.03
C PRO A 82 8.30 32.47 -23.45
N GLU A 83 7.34 31.99 -24.25
CA GLU A 83 7.55 31.78 -25.68
C GLU A 83 8.13 33.07 -26.28
N ALA A 84 9.21 32.92 -27.06
CA ALA A 84 9.90 34.00 -27.76
C ALA A 84 9.06 34.58 -28.93
N HIS A 85 7.80 34.91 -28.67
CA HIS A 85 6.90 35.57 -29.60
C HIS A 85 6.44 36.91 -29.03
N LYS A 86 7.42 37.83 -28.93
CA LYS A 86 7.30 39.27 -29.21
C LYS A 86 8.68 39.88 -29.01
N THR A 87 9.25 40.44 -30.07
CA THR A 87 10.33 41.42 -29.96
C THR A 87 9.87 42.55 -29.05
N PHE A 88 10.28 42.53 -27.78
CA PHE A 88 10.08 43.64 -26.87
C PHE A 88 11.23 44.64 -27.01
N PRO A 89 10.96 45.96 -26.99
CA PRO A 89 12.01 46.98 -26.95
C PRO A 89 12.89 46.81 -25.72
N ALA A 90 14.18 47.10 -25.89
CA ALA A 90 15.29 46.72 -25.01
C ALA A 90 15.35 47.40 -23.62
N ASP A 91 14.23 47.67 -22.96
CA ASP A 91 14.27 48.43 -21.69
C ASP A 91 13.24 48.05 -20.62
N GLN A 92 12.79 46.79 -20.57
CA GLN A 92 11.95 46.32 -19.45
C GLN A 92 12.42 44.96 -18.92
N SER A 93 12.77 44.99 -17.64
CA SER A 93 12.98 43.90 -16.66
C SER A 93 12.97 42.45 -17.15
N ILE A 94 13.99 41.70 -16.73
CA ILE A 94 14.08 40.23 -16.77
C ILE A 94 12.71 39.61 -16.41
N PRO A 95 12.12 38.74 -17.25
CA PRO A 95 10.90 38.04 -16.88
C PRO A 95 11.20 37.18 -15.65
N SER A 96 10.51 37.45 -14.54
CA SER A 96 10.47 36.55 -13.40
C SER A 96 9.99 35.20 -13.93
N LYS A 97 10.83 34.17 -13.83
CA LYS A 97 10.50 32.79 -14.19
C LYS A 97 9.21 32.38 -13.45
N GLU A 98 8.09 32.32 -14.17
CA GLU A 98 6.82 31.88 -13.58
C GLU A 98 6.80 30.35 -13.53
N VAL A 99 6.49 29.81 -12.36
CA VAL A 99 6.35 28.36 -12.13
C VAL A 99 4.99 27.94 -12.69
N ASN A 100 4.96 26.99 -13.61
CA ASN A 100 3.70 26.36 -14.00
C ASN A 100 3.28 25.39 -12.91
N GLU A 101 2.30 25.78 -12.09
CA GLU A 101 1.92 25.02 -10.92
C GLU A 101 1.28 23.67 -11.27
N ILE A 102 0.51 23.58 -12.36
CA ILE A 102 -0.16 22.33 -12.75
C ILE A 102 0.86 21.29 -13.24
N LYS A 103 1.81 21.71 -14.07
CA LYS A 103 2.90 20.83 -14.52
C LYS A 103 3.79 20.44 -13.34
N SER A 104 4.11 21.38 -12.45
CA SER A 104 4.88 21.11 -11.24
C SER A 104 4.16 20.14 -10.30
N HIS A 105 2.82 20.22 -10.18
CA HIS A 105 2.06 19.25 -9.38
C HIS A 105 2.26 17.81 -9.88
N ARG A 106 2.15 17.59 -11.19
CA ARG A 106 2.36 16.27 -11.80
C ARG A 106 3.79 15.80 -11.56
N GLU A 107 4.74 16.67 -11.88
CA GLU A 107 6.17 16.38 -11.74
C GLU A 107 6.55 16.01 -10.30
N ILE A 108 6.01 16.73 -9.30
CA ILE A 108 6.23 16.42 -7.89
C ILE A 108 5.65 15.05 -7.54
N VAL A 109 4.37 14.80 -7.83
CA VAL A 109 3.71 13.54 -7.42
C VAL A 109 4.30 12.33 -8.14
N GLU A 110 4.67 12.46 -9.41
CA GLU A 110 5.17 11.37 -10.23
C GLU A 110 6.66 11.09 -9.99
N ASN A 111 7.49 12.11 -9.75
CA ASN A 111 8.95 11.96 -9.80
C ASN A 111 9.71 12.31 -8.51
N ALA A 112 9.11 13.00 -7.54
CA ALA A 112 9.80 13.29 -6.27
C ALA A 112 9.89 12.05 -5.36
N ASP A 113 10.79 12.07 -4.37
CA ASP A 113 10.89 11.00 -3.36
C ASP A 113 9.59 10.87 -2.55
N THR A 114 9.33 9.68 -1.99
CA THR A 114 8.06 9.39 -1.33
C THR A 114 7.75 10.37 -0.20
N ILE A 115 8.73 10.72 0.65
CA ILE A 115 8.50 11.62 1.78
C ILE A 115 8.11 13.02 1.29
N THR A 116 8.80 13.53 0.27
CA THR A 116 8.46 14.82 -0.36
C THR A 116 7.04 14.82 -0.94
N VAL A 117 6.65 13.73 -1.62
CA VAL A 117 5.29 13.61 -2.15
C VAL A 117 4.24 13.57 -1.04
N LEU A 118 4.44 12.76 0.00
CA LEU A 118 3.49 12.65 1.11
C LEU A 118 3.32 14.00 1.83
N ALA A 119 4.41 14.69 2.15
CA ALA A 119 4.36 16.02 2.77
C ALA A 119 3.65 17.05 1.87
N TYR A 120 3.93 17.03 0.57
CA TYR A 120 3.25 17.88 -0.41
C TYR A 120 1.74 17.65 -0.43
N LEU A 121 1.32 16.38 -0.44
CA LEU A 121 -0.09 16.02 -0.45
C LEU A 121 -0.82 16.41 0.83
N GLU A 122 -0.20 16.27 2.01
CA GLU A 122 -0.74 16.75 3.28
C GLU A 122 -1.07 18.25 3.22
N HIS A 123 -0.12 19.05 2.72
CA HIS A 123 -0.30 20.48 2.56
C HIS A 123 -1.36 20.82 1.52
N LEU A 124 -1.34 20.15 0.36
CA LEU A 124 -2.31 20.36 -0.71
C LEU A 124 -3.74 20.12 -0.21
N ILE A 125 -3.98 18.98 0.44
CA ILE A 125 -5.31 18.61 0.94
C ILE A 125 -5.74 19.55 2.06
N THR A 126 -4.80 19.97 2.92
CA THR A 126 -5.04 21.00 3.94
C THR A 126 -5.49 22.31 3.30
N PHE A 127 -4.81 22.78 2.25
CA PHE A 127 -5.20 24.01 1.55
C PHE A 127 -6.53 23.86 0.81
N VAL A 128 -6.81 22.71 0.20
CA VAL A 128 -8.11 22.40 -0.40
C VAL A 128 -9.22 22.50 0.64
N ARG A 129 -9.05 21.88 1.82
CA ARG A 129 -10.03 21.94 2.93
C ARG A 129 -10.32 23.37 3.38
N HIS A 130 -9.30 24.23 3.46
CA HIS A 130 -9.44 25.60 3.97
C HIS A 130 -9.69 26.66 2.88
N SER A 131 -9.65 26.30 1.61
CA SER A 131 -9.81 27.23 0.47
C SER A 131 -11.22 27.84 0.39
N ARG A 132 -11.34 29.16 0.24
CA ARG A 132 -12.63 29.85 0.10
C ARG A 132 -13.29 29.58 -1.26
N GLU A 133 -14.62 29.57 -1.31
CA GLU A 133 -15.44 29.24 -2.51
C GLU A 133 -15.04 30.05 -3.76
N HIS A 134 -14.81 31.35 -3.62
CA HIS A 134 -14.43 32.25 -4.73
C HIS A 134 -13.18 31.84 -5.52
N LYS A 135 -12.29 31.01 -4.95
CA LYS A 135 -11.11 30.50 -5.66
C LYS A 135 -11.46 29.42 -6.69
N TRP A 136 -12.58 28.74 -6.48
CA TRP A 136 -13.07 27.66 -7.33
C TRP A 136 -14.14 28.13 -8.32
N ASP A 137 -14.82 29.23 -8.03
CA ASP A 137 -15.88 29.80 -8.88
C ASP A 137 -15.38 30.19 -10.28
N GLN A 138 -14.08 30.40 -10.47
CA GLN A 138 -13.47 30.64 -11.78
C GLN A 138 -13.30 29.36 -12.62
N ILE A 139 -13.41 28.18 -11.99
CA ILE A 139 -13.12 26.87 -12.58
C ILE A 139 -14.40 26.02 -12.72
N VAL A 140 -15.41 26.26 -11.87
CA VAL A 140 -16.64 25.45 -11.80
C VAL A 140 -17.82 26.16 -12.47
N SER A 141 -18.53 25.47 -13.35
CA SER A 141 -19.77 25.97 -13.96
C SER A 141 -20.92 25.83 -12.97
N HIS A 142 -21.46 26.96 -12.50
CA HIS A 142 -22.78 27.10 -11.85
C HIS A 142 -23.25 25.85 -11.07
N GLY A 143 -22.55 25.54 -9.99
CA GLY A 143 -22.87 24.43 -9.11
C GLY A 143 -22.26 24.71 -7.76
N VAL A 144 -23.09 25.06 -6.78
CA VAL A 144 -22.62 25.51 -5.49
C VAL A 144 -21.72 24.45 -4.84
N LEU A 145 -20.52 24.84 -4.40
CA LEU A 145 -19.55 24.04 -3.63
C LEU A 145 -20.07 23.61 -2.23
N ARG A 146 -21.39 23.45 -2.05
CA ARG A 146 -22.11 23.13 -0.80
C ARG A 146 -21.73 21.79 -0.14
N SER A 147 -20.76 21.06 -0.69
CA SER A 147 -20.38 19.75 -0.19
C SER A 147 -18.88 19.55 -0.01
N ARG A 148 -18.06 20.61 0.09
CA ARG A 148 -16.61 20.49 0.39
C ARG A 148 -16.36 19.64 1.64
N GLU A 149 -17.16 19.82 2.69
CA GLU A 149 -17.11 19.03 3.92
C GLU A 149 -17.34 17.53 3.71
N LYS A 150 -18.04 17.14 2.64
CA LYS A 150 -18.26 15.74 2.25
C LYS A 150 -17.24 15.26 1.21
N ARG A 151 -16.78 16.14 0.31
CA ARG A 151 -15.86 15.82 -0.79
C ARG A 151 -14.42 15.62 -0.32
N VAL A 152 -13.94 16.38 0.67
CA VAL A 152 -12.59 16.19 1.21
C VAL A 152 -12.43 14.82 1.91
N PRO A 153 -13.36 14.36 2.77
CA PRO A 153 -13.32 12.98 3.27
C PRO A 153 -13.37 11.92 2.16
N GLN A 154 -14.10 12.16 1.07
CA GLN A 154 -14.11 11.27 -0.09
C GLN A 154 -12.76 11.25 -0.81
N LEU A 155 -12.08 12.39 -0.96
CA LEU A 155 -10.72 12.45 -1.48
C LEU A 155 -9.76 11.62 -0.63
N VAL A 156 -9.78 11.79 0.70
CA VAL A 156 -8.96 10.99 1.62
C VAL A 156 -9.22 9.50 1.43
N LYS A 157 -10.51 9.11 1.31
CA LYS A 157 -10.88 7.72 1.04
C LYS A 157 -10.34 7.23 -0.30
N ARG A 158 -10.39 8.04 -1.37
CA ARG A 158 -9.85 7.70 -2.70
C ARG A 158 -8.32 7.55 -2.70
N ILE A 159 -7.62 8.43 -1.99
CA ILE A 159 -6.15 8.37 -1.86
C ILE A 159 -5.76 7.12 -1.09
N ASN A 160 -6.31 6.91 0.11
CA ASN A 160 -6.10 5.67 0.85
C ASN A 160 -6.47 4.45 0.02
N THR A 161 -7.49 4.59 -0.83
CA THR A 161 -7.89 3.51 -1.72
C THR A 161 -6.83 3.16 -2.76
N ALA A 162 -6.22 4.16 -3.37
CA ALA A 162 -5.12 3.95 -4.30
C ALA A 162 -3.93 3.30 -3.58
N LEU A 163 -3.52 3.83 -2.44
CA LEU A 163 -2.41 3.27 -1.64
C LEU A 163 -2.68 1.81 -1.25
N GLU A 164 -3.89 1.50 -0.79
CA GLU A 164 -4.33 0.15 -0.42
C GLU A 164 -4.22 -0.87 -1.55
N THR A 165 -4.78 -0.55 -2.71
CA THR A 165 -4.80 -1.48 -3.85
C THR A 165 -3.41 -1.73 -4.42
N GLU A 166 -2.49 -0.78 -4.22
CA GLU A 166 -1.10 -0.88 -4.65
C GLU A 166 -0.18 -1.40 -3.53
N GLY A 167 -0.72 -1.87 -2.39
CA GLY A 167 0.10 -2.42 -1.29
C GLY A 167 0.98 -1.37 -0.58
N VAL A 168 0.71 -0.07 -0.75
CA VAL A 168 1.53 0.98 -0.13
C VAL A 168 1.19 1.11 1.35
N LEU A 169 2.23 1.04 2.18
CA LEU A 169 2.18 1.04 3.65
C LEU A 169 2.06 2.44 4.24
N TRP A 170 1.25 3.29 3.62
CA TRP A 170 0.94 4.61 4.14
C TRP A 170 -0.57 4.79 4.24
N LYS A 171 -0.99 5.47 5.30
CA LYS A 171 -2.39 5.87 5.49
C LYS A 171 -2.49 7.36 5.73
N LEU A 172 -3.28 8.02 4.91
CA LEU A 172 -3.71 9.39 5.15
C LEU A 172 -4.80 9.39 6.23
N THR A 173 -4.51 10.07 7.33
CA THR A 173 -5.44 10.28 8.44
C THR A 173 -5.78 11.76 8.56
N ASN A 174 -6.95 12.07 9.11
CA ASN A 174 -7.36 13.44 9.45
C ASN A 174 -7.53 13.48 10.96
N ASP A 175 -6.59 14.10 11.66
CA ASP A 175 -6.60 14.28 13.11
C ASP A 175 -6.74 15.77 13.47
N ASN A 176 -6.62 16.09 14.77
CA ASN A 176 -6.75 17.47 15.25
C ASN A 176 -5.62 18.40 14.74
N GLN A 177 -4.51 17.86 14.26
CA GLN A 177 -3.38 18.62 13.72
C GLN A 177 -3.47 18.80 12.20
N GLY A 178 -4.26 17.98 11.51
CA GLY A 178 -4.53 18.14 10.08
C GLY A 178 -4.57 16.80 9.35
N PHE A 179 -4.20 16.84 8.07
CA PHE A 179 -4.02 15.64 7.28
C PHE A 179 -2.58 15.15 7.42
N ASN A 180 -2.40 13.91 7.86
CA ASN A 180 -1.08 13.33 8.11
C ASN A 180 -1.04 11.90 7.56
N PHE A 181 0.01 11.59 6.80
CA PHE A 181 0.38 10.23 6.44
C PHE A 181 1.08 9.56 7.62
N ARG A 182 0.71 8.30 7.86
CA ARG A 182 1.36 7.46 8.86
C ARG A 182 1.77 6.14 8.23
N PRO A 183 2.98 5.63 8.55
CA PRO A 183 3.38 4.31 8.09
C PRO A 183 2.46 3.26 8.72
N ILE A 184 2.17 2.21 7.95
CA ILE A 184 1.40 1.05 8.39
C ILE A 184 2.39 -0.12 8.43
N GLY A 185 2.71 -0.63 9.62
CA GLY A 185 3.71 -1.69 9.78
C GLY A 185 5.13 -1.17 10.03
N SER A 186 6.09 -2.08 10.22
CA SER A 186 7.51 -1.77 10.49
C SER A 186 8.41 -2.20 9.32
N GLU A 187 9.63 -1.65 9.23
CA GLU A 187 10.64 -2.01 8.21
C GLU A 187 10.94 -3.53 8.17
N LEU A 188 10.89 -4.20 9.32
CA LEU A 188 11.04 -5.66 9.44
C LEU A 188 9.97 -6.45 8.66
N LEU A 189 8.81 -5.84 8.41
CA LEU A 189 7.72 -6.47 7.63
C LEU A 189 8.00 -6.43 6.13
N GLU A 190 8.68 -5.39 5.65
CA GLU A 190 9.06 -5.27 4.24
C GLU A 190 10.15 -6.28 3.86
N GLU A 191 11.13 -6.47 4.75
CA GLU A 191 12.18 -7.47 4.58
C GLU A 191 11.56 -8.88 4.58
N SER A 192 10.65 -9.17 5.50
CA SER A 192 9.94 -10.46 5.56
C SER A 192 9.12 -10.73 4.29
N ASP A 193 8.40 -9.74 3.73
CA ASP A 193 7.62 -9.93 2.50
C ASP A 193 8.49 -10.07 1.25
N LYS A 194 9.62 -9.36 1.17
CA LYS A 194 10.61 -9.53 0.10
C LYS A 194 11.23 -10.92 0.14
N GLU A 195 11.53 -11.43 1.33
CA GLU A 195 12.07 -12.77 1.53
C GLU A 195 11.03 -13.84 1.18
N PHE A 196 9.79 -13.68 1.66
CA PHE A 196 8.71 -14.60 1.33
C PHE A 196 8.46 -14.64 -0.18
N SER A 197 8.53 -13.51 -0.87
CA SER A 197 8.40 -13.46 -2.33
C SER A 197 9.47 -14.29 -3.06
N ARG A 198 10.70 -14.37 -2.54
CA ARG A 198 11.74 -15.25 -3.11
C ARG A 198 11.41 -16.72 -2.87
N ILE A 199 10.93 -17.05 -1.68
CA ILE A 199 10.49 -18.41 -1.34
C ILE A 199 9.33 -18.86 -2.24
N THR A 200 8.46 -17.92 -2.65
CA THR A 200 7.33 -18.21 -3.55
C THR A 200 7.72 -18.61 -4.98
N GLU A 201 8.97 -18.37 -5.38
CA GLU A 201 9.48 -18.78 -6.69
C GLU A 201 9.89 -20.26 -6.73
N ASP A 202 10.11 -20.89 -5.57
CA ASP A 202 10.46 -22.30 -5.49
C ASP A 202 9.21 -23.19 -5.68
N GLN A 203 9.28 -24.13 -6.64
CA GLN A 203 8.21 -25.10 -6.88
C GLN A 203 7.90 -25.95 -5.65
N ARG A 204 8.88 -26.19 -4.76
CA ARG A 204 8.72 -26.94 -3.52
C ARG A 204 7.63 -26.35 -2.62
N TRP A 205 7.55 -25.02 -2.55
CA TRP A 205 6.67 -24.31 -1.64
C TRP A 205 5.38 -23.78 -2.30
N LYS A 206 5.14 -24.12 -3.58
CA LYS A 206 4.01 -23.58 -4.34
C LYS A 206 2.64 -23.89 -3.71
N SER A 207 2.44 -25.09 -3.16
CA SER A 207 1.18 -25.46 -2.48
C SER A 207 0.97 -24.65 -1.18
N VAL A 208 2.05 -24.40 -0.44
CA VAL A 208 2.06 -23.59 0.79
C VAL A 208 1.69 -22.14 0.53
N VAL A 209 2.19 -21.61 -0.59
CA VAL A 209 2.04 -20.21 -0.98
C VAL A 209 0.64 -19.90 -1.51
N SER A 210 -0.02 -20.85 -2.19
CA SER A 210 -1.32 -20.63 -2.83
C SER A 210 -2.42 -20.10 -1.87
N PRO A 211 -2.61 -20.67 -0.66
CA PRO A 211 -3.53 -20.11 0.33
C PRO A 211 -3.17 -18.68 0.74
N TYR A 212 -1.88 -18.39 0.96
CA TYR A 212 -1.42 -17.05 1.31
C TYR A 212 -1.74 -16.04 0.19
N GLU A 213 -1.42 -16.37 -1.06
CA GLU A 213 -1.72 -15.51 -2.22
C GLU A 213 -3.21 -15.24 -2.36
N SER A 214 -4.02 -16.27 -2.14
CA SER A 214 -5.48 -16.11 -2.11
C SER A 214 -5.93 -15.14 -1.01
N ALA A 215 -5.28 -15.12 0.15
CA ALA A 215 -5.58 -14.16 1.22
C ALA A 215 -5.15 -12.74 0.84
N PHE A 216 -4.00 -12.62 0.18
CA PHE A 216 -3.45 -11.35 -0.28
C PHE A 216 -4.30 -10.71 -1.40
N GLU A 217 -4.80 -11.49 -2.35
CA GLU A 217 -5.72 -10.98 -3.38
C GLU A 217 -7.04 -10.49 -2.78
N LEU A 218 -7.60 -11.19 -1.79
CA LEU A 218 -8.76 -10.69 -1.03
C LEU A 218 -8.48 -9.35 -0.33
N TYR A 219 -7.27 -9.19 0.22
CA TYR A 219 -6.85 -7.93 0.82
C TYR A 219 -6.78 -6.80 -0.21
N LYS A 220 -6.16 -7.04 -1.38
CA LYS A 220 -6.08 -6.07 -2.48
C LYS A 220 -7.46 -5.66 -2.98
N ASP A 221 -8.39 -6.62 -3.07
CA ASP A 221 -9.78 -6.40 -3.44
C ASP A 221 -10.63 -5.74 -2.34
N ARG A 222 -10.04 -5.42 -1.18
CA ARG A 222 -10.69 -4.86 0.02
C ARG A 222 -11.78 -5.75 0.60
N GLN A 223 -11.70 -7.04 0.34
CA GLN A 223 -12.58 -8.04 0.92
C GLN A 223 -12.03 -8.47 2.28
N TYR A 224 -12.03 -7.53 3.23
CA TYR A 224 -11.61 -7.76 4.62
C TYR A 224 -12.66 -8.61 5.34
N THR A 225 -12.57 -9.92 5.12
CA THR A 225 -13.52 -10.90 5.65
C THR A 225 -12.77 -12.00 6.41
N TYR A 226 -13.51 -12.88 7.08
CA TYR A 226 -12.96 -14.04 7.79
C TYR A 226 -12.15 -14.98 6.88
N GLN A 227 -12.34 -14.89 5.57
CA GLN A 227 -11.59 -15.68 4.59
C GLN A 227 -10.10 -15.35 4.59
N ILE A 228 -9.70 -14.11 4.95
CA ILE A 228 -8.28 -13.75 5.04
C ILE A 228 -7.60 -14.56 6.17
N PRO A 229 -8.03 -14.47 7.45
CA PRO A 229 -7.46 -15.30 8.51
C PRO A 229 -7.51 -16.81 8.23
N GLU A 230 -8.61 -17.31 7.65
CA GLU A 230 -8.76 -18.73 7.30
C GLU A 230 -7.72 -19.18 6.26
N LYS A 231 -7.54 -18.42 5.18
CA LYS A 231 -6.55 -18.73 4.15
C LYS A 231 -5.12 -18.63 4.66
N LEU A 232 -4.84 -17.68 5.55
CA LEU A 232 -3.53 -17.54 6.19
C LEU A 232 -3.23 -18.69 7.16
N TYR A 233 -4.23 -19.13 7.94
CA TYR A 233 -4.13 -20.35 8.75
C TYR A 233 -3.80 -21.56 7.86
N ASN A 234 -4.53 -21.74 6.76
CA ASN A 234 -4.33 -22.85 5.84
C ASN A 234 -2.94 -22.83 5.20
N SER A 235 -2.32 -21.66 5.04
CA SER A 235 -0.93 -21.56 4.54
C SER A 235 0.08 -22.12 5.54
N ILE A 236 -0.05 -21.81 6.83
CA ILE A 236 0.80 -22.43 7.88
C ILE A 236 0.52 -23.93 7.95
N GLU A 237 -0.75 -24.33 7.89
CA GLU A 237 -1.12 -25.74 7.93
C GLU A 237 -0.53 -26.52 6.77
N GLU A 238 -0.61 -26.00 5.56
CA GLU A 238 0.00 -26.63 4.39
C GLU A 238 1.52 -26.70 4.52
N LEU A 239 2.18 -25.64 5.01
CA LEU A 239 3.63 -25.68 5.26
C LEU A 239 4.01 -26.79 6.24
N ALA A 240 3.32 -26.83 7.38
CA ALA A 240 3.59 -27.78 8.43
C ALA A 240 3.31 -29.21 7.96
N ARG A 241 2.22 -29.42 7.21
CA ARG A 241 1.88 -30.70 6.59
C ARG A 241 2.93 -31.14 5.57
N THR A 242 3.35 -30.25 4.68
CA THR A 242 4.37 -30.55 3.66
C THR A 242 5.68 -30.98 4.30
N ILE A 243 6.16 -30.26 5.32
CA ILE A 243 7.40 -30.64 6.01
C ILE A 243 7.22 -31.97 6.74
N VAL A 244 6.21 -32.10 7.60
CA VAL A 244 6.06 -33.24 8.52
C VAL A 244 5.73 -34.53 7.77
N VAL A 245 4.90 -34.47 6.74
CA VAL A 245 4.39 -35.67 6.05
C VAL A 245 5.10 -35.89 4.71
N ASP A 246 5.13 -34.88 3.83
CA ASP A 246 5.55 -35.09 2.44
C ASP A 246 7.07 -35.13 2.29
N LEU A 247 7.80 -34.31 3.04
CA LEU A 247 9.25 -34.18 2.93
C LEU A 247 9.97 -35.12 3.89
N GLU A 248 9.60 -35.12 5.16
CA GLU A 248 10.34 -35.83 6.20
C GLU A 248 9.71 -37.17 6.61
N GLY A 249 8.41 -37.36 6.38
CA GLY A 249 7.70 -38.57 6.79
C GLY A 249 7.73 -38.83 8.31
N TRP A 250 7.79 -37.78 9.13
CA TRP A 250 7.69 -37.89 10.59
C TRP A 250 6.31 -38.36 11.05
N GLU A 251 5.28 -38.10 10.24
CA GLU A 251 3.91 -38.57 10.44
C GLU A 251 3.34 -39.10 9.12
N ASP A 252 2.50 -40.14 9.18
CA ASP A 252 1.89 -40.75 7.99
C ASP A 252 0.54 -40.10 7.59
N ASN A 253 -0.01 -39.24 8.45
CA ASN A 253 -1.37 -38.74 8.30
C ASN A 253 -1.43 -37.26 7.86
N ARG A 254 -2.00 -37.00 6.68
CA ARG A 254 -2.23 -35.64 6.14
C ARG A 254 -3.47 -34.92 6.72
N GLU A 255 -4.30 -35.62 7.50
CA GLU A 255 -5.53 -35.09 8.12
C GLU A 255 -5.34 -34.75 9.61
N MET A 256 -4.11 -34.47 10.04
CA MET A 256 -3.87 -34.02 11.41
C MET A 256 -4.19 -32.52 11.52
N ASN A 257 -4.50 -32.06 12.73
CA ASN A 257 -4.66 -30.63 12.97
C ASN A 257 -3.29 -29.93 13.02
N LEU A 258 -3.29 -28.62 12.76
CA LEU A 258 -2.08 -27.81 12.72
C LEU A 258 -1.23 -27.93 14.00
N GLN A 259 -1.88 -27.96 15.16
CA GLN A 259 -1.20 -28.11 16.45
C GLN A 259 -0.33 -29.37 16.51
N LYS A 260 -0.79 -30.50 15.95
CA LYS A 260 -0.02 -31.74 15.93
C LYS A 260 1.18 -31.63 14.98
N TYR A 261 1.03 -31.01 13.81
CA TYR A 261 2.16 -30.77 12.91
C TYR A 261 3.24 -29.92 13.59
N LEU A 262 2.86 -28.81 14.24
CA LEU A 262 3.83 -27.96 14.93
C LEU A 262 4.53 -28.65 16.11
N ASN A 263 3.81 -29.53 16.84
CA ASN A 263 4.44 -30.34 17.87
C ASN A 263 5.48 -31.30 17.27
N SER A 264 5.16 -31.97 16.16
CA SER A 264 6.11 -32.86 15.47
C SER A 264 7.35 -32.10 14.98
N MET A 265 7.16 -30.89 14.42
CA MET A 265 8.28 -30.01 14.04
C MET A 265 9.15 -29.60 15.23
N ARG A 266 8.54 -29.29 16.38
CA ARG A 266 9.27 -28.98 17.62
C ARG A 266 10.04 -30.18 18.14
N ASP A 267 9.41 -31.35 18.19
CA ASP A 267 10.01 -32.56 18.74
C ASP A 267 11.18 -33.06 17.87
N ASN A 268 11.15 -32.74 16.57
CA ASN A 268 12.26 -32.92 15.63
C ASN A 268 13.23 -31.71 15.58
N GLY A 269 13.12 -30.79 16.54
CA GLY A 269 14.07 -29.69 16.77
C GLY A 269 14.10 -28.61 15.70
N LEU A 270 13.01 -28.39 14.96
CA LEU A 270 12.94 -27.35 13.92
C LEU A 270 12.92 -25.93 14.50
N PHE A 271 12.41 -25.77 15.72
CA PHE A 271 12.36 -24.48 16.41
C PHE A 271 13.60 -24.22 17.28
N GLU A 272 14.58 -25.12 17.32
CA GLU A 272 15.77 -24.91 18.14
C GLU A 272 16.78 -23.95 17.48
N PRO A 273 17.45 -23.07 18.26
CA PRO A 273 17.32 -22.89 19.71
C PRO A 273 16.14 -21.97 20.12
N ASN A 274 15.45 -21.35 19.15
CA ASN A 274 14.42 -20.34 19.38
C ASN A 274 13.01 -20.93 19.61
N ASN A 275 12.86 -21.65 20.73
CA ASN A 275 11.57 -22.24 21.13
C ASN A 275 10.47 -21.20 21.44
N ILE A 276 10.83 -19.92 21.59
CA ILE A 276 9.85 -18.83 21.79
C ILE A 276 8.96 -18.68 20.55
N MET A 277 9.51 -18.86 19.35
CA MET A 277 8.76 -18.79 18.09
C MET A 277 7.61 -19.80 18.03
N TYR A 278 7.81 -20.99 18.59
CA TYR A 278 6.75 -21.99 18.70
C TYR A 278 5.59 -21.50 19.57
N ALA A 279 5.89 -20.84 20.71
CA ALA A 279 4.87 -20.30 21.58
C ALA A 279 4.09 -19.15 20.92
N GLU A 280 4.79 -18.20 20.30
CA GLU A 280 4.17 -17.06 19.60
C GLU A 280 3.31 -17.50 18.41
N LEU A 281 3.77 -18.50 17.66
CA LEU A 281 3.01 -19.08 16.56
C LEU A 281 1.71 -19.74 17.05
N ASN A 282 1.75 -20.47 18.17
CA ASN A 282 0.53 -21.06 18.74
C ASN A 282 -0.47 -20.01 19.23
N ASP A 283 0.02 -18.92 19.83
CA ASP A 283 -0.83 -17.81 20.26
C ASP A 283 -1.51 -17.13 19.05
N LEU A 284 -0.75 -16.92 17.96
CA LEU A 284 -1.28 -16.39 16.70
C LEU A 284 -2.34 -17.31 16.09
N ILE A 285 -2.05 -18.61 16.00
CA ILE A 285 -2.97 -19.62 15.45
C ILE A 285 -4.26 -19.67 16.27
N SER A 286 -4.16 -19.71 17.61
CA SER A 286 -5.33 -19.68 18.48
C SER A 286 -6.17 -18.41 18.29
N SER A 287 -5.51 -17.27 18.07
CA SER A 287 -6.18 -16.00 17.78
C SER A 287 -6.94 -16.05 16.45
N MET A 288 -6.32 -16.58 15.39
CA MET A 288 -6.94 -16.71 14.07
C MET A 288 -8.11 -17.70 14.08
N GLU A 289 -7.95 -18.88 14.71
CA GLU A 289 -9.04 -19.85 14.87
C GLU A 289 -10.26 -19.23 15.55
N LYS A 290 -10.04 -18.47 16.63
CA LYS A 290 -11.12 -17.74 17.31
C LYS A 290 -11.78 -16.72 16.39
N ALA A 291 -11.01 -16.03 15.54
CA ALA A 291 -11.52 -14.99 14.64
C ALA A 291 -12.46 -15.57 13.56
N PHE A 292 -12.13 -16.70 12.92
CA PHE A 292 -13.00 -17.29 11.91
C PHE A 292 -14.05 -18.27 12.47
N GLN A 293 -13.81 -18.98 13.59
CA GLN A 293 -14.83 -19.81 14.25
C GLN A 293 -15.99 -18.98 14.81
N LYS A 294 -15.72 -17.83 15.45
CA LYS A 294 -16.77 -16.89 15.88
C LYS A 294 -17.60 -16.34 14.72
N SER A 295 -16.97 -16.19 13.54
CA SER A 295 -17.61 -15.72 12.30
C SER A 295 -18.52 -16.77 11.64
N GLY A 296 -18.26 -18.06 11.89
CA GLY A 296 -19.11 -19.19 11.49
C GLY A 296 -20.40 -19.33 12.30
N ALA A 297 -20.33 -19.15 13.63
CA ALA A 297 -21.45 -19.41 14.55
C ALA A 297 -22.38 -18.20 14.81
N HIS A 298 -21.87 -16.97 14.80
CA HIS A 298 -22.66 -15.76 15.14
C HIS A 298 -22.88 -14.85 13.93
N ARG A 299 -23.92 -15.15 13.13
CA ARG A 299 -24.35 -14.36 11.96
C ARG A 299 -24.62 -12.87 12.24
N LYS A 300 -24.77 -12.44 13.51
CA LYS A 300 -25.13 -11.07 13.89
C LYS A 300 -23.94 -10.12 14.16
N ASN A 301 -22.72 -10.63 14.37
CA ASN A 301 -21.54 -9.79 14.72
C ASN A 301 -20.43 -9.82 13.65
N ARG A 302 -20.75 -10.21 12.40
CA ARG A 302 -19.81 -10.54 11.33
C ARG A 302 -18.90 -9.41 10.80
N HIS A 303 -19.00 -8.18 11.28
CA HIS A 303 -18.46 -7.02 10.56
C HIS A 303 -17.70 -5.99 11.39
N GLN A 304 -17.47 -6.19 12.69
CA GLN A 304 -16.87 -5.14 13.52
C GLN A 304 -15.37 -5.27 13.82
N GLU A 305 -14.72 -6.42 13.56
CA GLU A 305 -13.31 -6.60 14.01
C GLU A 305 -12.27 -6.89 12.90
N ILE A 306 -12.66 -7.33 11.70
CA ILE A 306 -11.70 -7.60 10.61
C ILE A 306 -11.59 -6.36 9.72
N GLY A 307 -10.78 -5.40 10.16
CA GLY A 307 -10.43 -4.21 9.39
C GLY A 307 -9.18 -4.40 8.54
N ARG A 308 -8.91 -3.43 7.65
CA ARG A 308 -7.69 -3.39 6.84
C ARG A 308 -6.45 -3.59 7.71
N GLU A 309 -6.34 -2.86 8.81
CA GLU A 309 -5.16 -2.87 9.67
C GLU A 309 -4.90 -4.26 10.25
N TYR A 310 -5.97 -4.95 10.67
CA TYR A 310 -5.87 -6.31 11.17
C TYR A 310 -5.47 -7.29 10.05
N SER A 311 -6.07 -7.17 8.87
CA SER A 311 -5.69 -7.98 7.71
C SER A 311 -4.24 -7.73 7.26
N THR A 312 -3.78 -6.47 7.25
CA THR A 312 -2.38 -6.09 6.97
C THR A 312 -1.46 -6.75 7.99
N LEU A 313 -1.76 -6.61 9.29
CA LEU A 313 -0.95 -7.20 10.35
C LEU A 313 -0.85 -8.72 10.21
N LEU A 314 -1.97 -9.41 9.97
CA LEU A 314 -1.99 -10.86 9.78
C LEU A 314 -1.19 -11.30 8.56
N LEU A 315 -1.40 -10.66 7.39
CA LEU A 315 -0.64 -10.98 6.18
C LEU A 315 0.87 -10.91 6.42
N HIS A 316 1.32 -9.89 7.15
CA HIS A 316 2.73 -9.73 7.46
C HIS A 316 3.25 -10.73 8.49
N GLN A 317 2.54 -10.91 9.61
CA GLN A 317 2.96 -11.85 10.64
C GLN A 317 3.11 -13.26 10.04
N ILE A 318 2.14 -13.66 9.21
CA ILE A 318 2.13 -14.99 8.60
C ILE A 318 3.24 -15.13 7.57
N SER A 319 3.48 -14.11 6.73
CA SER A 319 4.62 -14.07 5.81
C SER A 319 5.95 -14.29 6.54
N ALA A 320 6.15 -13.60 7.67
CA ALA A 320 7.33 -13.75 8.50
C ALA A 320 7.46 -15.16 9.11
N TYR A 321 6.37 -15.72 9.64
CA TYR A 321 6.39 -17.09 10.20
C TYR A 321 6.67 -18.15 9.14
N LEU A 322 6.04 -18.06 7.97
CA LEU A 322 6.29 -18.99 6.87
C LEU A 322 7.76 -18.92 6.43
N THR A 323 8.29 -17.71 6.24
CA THR A 323 9.69 -17.48 5.91
C THR A 323 10.64 -18.05 6.96
N TYR A 324 10.35 -17.82 8.24
CA TYR A 324 11.14 -18.35 9.34
C TYR A 324 11.18 -19.87 9.35
N ILE A 325 10.01 -20.53 9.28
CA ILE A 325 9.91 -22.00 9.33
C ILE A 325 10.64 -22.63 8.14
N ILE A 326 10.43 -22.08 6.94
CA ILE A 326 11.08 -22.57 5.71
C ILE A 326 12.59 -22.46 5.84
N ARG A 327 13.12 -21.30 6.28
CA ARG A 327 14.57 -21.14 6.49
C ARG A 327 15.14 -22.06 7.54
N MET A 328 14.46 -22.22 8.66
CA MET A 328 14.91 -23.15 9.71
C MET A 328 14.96 -24.58 9.19
N TYR A 329 14.01 -24.94 8.34
CA TYR A 329 13.97 -26.24 7.69
C TYR A 329 15.11 -26.40 6.68
N GLU A 330 15.24 -25.48 5.73
CA GLU A 330 16.29 -25.50 4.70
C GLU A 330 17.69 -25.49 5.34
N ASN A 331 17.93 -24.63 6.34
CA ASN A 331 19.22 -24.59 7.05
C ASN A 331 19.56 -25.91 7.76
N LYS A 332 18.55 -26.66 8.22
CA LYS A 332 18.74 -27.89 9.00
C LYS A 332 18.86 -29.13 8.11
N TYR A 333 18.11 -29.16 7.00
CA TYR A 333 17.92 -30.38 6.19
C TYR A 333 18.38 -30.24 4.73
N ASP A 334 18.50 -29.04 4.18
CA ASP A 334 19.03 -28.80 2.82
C ASP A 334 20.53 -28.47 2.83
N THR A 335 21.30 -29.15 3.69
CA THR A 335 22.77 -29.04 3.66
C THR A 335 23.32 -29.84 2.49
N ASP A 336 23.67 -29.14 1.41
CA ASP A 336 24.77 -29.54 0.52
C ASP A 336 26.13 -29.40 1.22
#